data_AF-A0A672HHZ0-F1
#
_entry.id   AF-A0A672HHZ0-F1
#
_cell.length_a   1.000
_cell.length_b   1.000
_cell.length_c   1.000
_cell.angle_alpha   90.00
_cell.angle_beta   90.00
_cell.angle_gamma   90.00
#
_symmetry.space_group_name_H-M   'P 1'
#
loop_
_entity.id
_entity.type
_entity.pdbx_description
1 polymer ?
#
loop_
_entity_poly.entity_id
_entity_poly.type
_entity_poly.pdbx_seq_one_letter_code
_entity_poly.pdbx_strand_id
1 'polypeptide(L)'
;MRLCKLLQEDPPAGVSGAPSENNIMVWNAVIFGPEGTPFEDGTFKLTIEFTEEYPNKPPTVRFVSKMFHPNVYADGSICLDILQNRWSPTYDVSSILTSIQSLLDEPNPNSPANSQAAQLYQENKREYEKRVSAIVEQSWRDLSSSESWHRRSRKHLYLTEIKMTHLSKKKKKKRKKILQYICPLTVAKFVCCCVVAFTPAECYCWAIASVC
;
A
#
# COMPACT_ATOMS: atom_id res chain seq x y z
N MET A 1 -28.65 5.04 0.72
CA MET A 1 -28.44 4.18 -0.48
C MET A 1 -27.48 4.74 -1.55
N ARG A 2 -27.07 6.03 -1.54
CA ARG A 2 -26.10 6.56 -2.51
C ARG A 2 -24.63 6.28 -2.17
N LEU A 3 -24.30 6.14 -0.87
CA LEU A 3 -22.93 5.99 -0.35
C LEU A 3 -22.17 4.73 -0.82
N CYS A 4 -22.88 3.63 -1.10
CA CYS A 4 -22.25 2.35 -1.46
C CYS A 4 -21.91 2.26 -2.96
N LYS A 5 -22.59 3.02 -3.83
CA LYS A 5 -22.38 2.95 -5.28
C LYS A 5 -21.03 3.55 -5.70
N LEU A 6 -20.64 4.69 -5.14
CA LEU A 6 -19.40 5.38 -5.54
C LEU A 6 -18.14 4.58 -5.18
N LEU A 7 -18.12 3.87 -4.05
CA LEU A 7 -17.00 2.98 -3.68
C LEU A 7 -16.93 1.70 -4.53
N GLN A 8 -18.04 1.28 -5.14
CA GLN A 8 -18.10 0.06 -5.95
C GLN A 8 -17.87 0.30 -7.45
N GLU A 9 -18.15 1.51 -7.92
CA GLU A 9 -18.04 1.90 -9.34
C GLU A 9 -16.67 2.50 -9.68
N ASP A 10 -16.01 3.24 -8.77
CA ASP A 10 -14.66 3.78 -8.99
C ASP A 10 -13.87 3.89 -7.65
N PRO A 11 -13.35 2.76 -7.12
CA PRO A 11 -12.62 2.78 -5.86
C PRO A 11 -11.30 3.56 -6.04
N PRO A 12 -11.00 4.56 -5.17
CA PRO A 12 -9.71 5.23 -5.20
C PRO A 12 -8.58 4.20 -5.02
N ALA A 13 -7.48 4.38 -5.75
CA ALA A 13 -6.39 3.41 -5.76
C ALA A 13 -5.87 3.15 -4.33
N GLY A 14 -5.99 1.91 -3.88
CA GLY A 14 -5.46 1.48 -2.58
C GLY A 14 -6.40 1.66 -1.38
N VAL A 15 -7.68 2.00 -1.57
CA VAL A 15 -8.68 1.99 -0.49
C VAL A 15 -9.94 1.21 -0.87
N SER A 16 -10.55 0.52 0.09
CA SER A 16 -11.80 -0.22 -0.10
C SER A 16 -12.63 -0.17 1.18
N GLY A 17 -13.96 -0.19 1.06
CA GLY A 17 -14.86 -0.15 2.21
C GLY A 17 -16.22 -0.76 1.90
N ALA A 18 -16.78 -1.48 2.87
CA ALA A 18 -18.10 -2.09 2.79
C ALA A 18 -18.82 -2.09 4.16
N PRO A 19 -20.16 -1.97 4.18
CA PRO A 19 -20.93 -2.15 5.41
C PRO A 19 -20.75 -3.57 5.96
N SER A 20 -20.82 -3.70 7.28
CA SER A 20 -20.86 -4.97 7.98
C SER A 20 -22.15 -5.72 7.68
N GLU A 21 -22.11 -7.06 7.67
CA GLU A 21 -23.27 -7.90 7.35
C GLU A 21 -24.42 -7.70 8.34
N ASN A 22 -24.10 -7.39 9.61
CA ASN A 22 -25.07 -7.31 10.70
C ASN A 22 -25.54 -5.88 10.99
N ASN A 23 -24.80 -4.86 10.55
CA ASN A 23 -25.09 -3.47 10.89
C ASN A 23 -24.59 -2.52 9.80
N ILE A 24 -25.52 -1.83 9.13
CA ILE A 24 -25.22 -0.84 8.09
C ILE A 24 -24.54 0.43 8.63
N MET A 25 -24.63 0.68 9.93
CA MET A 25 -23.98 1.80 10.62
C MET A 25 -22.52 1.48 10.98
N VAL A 26 -22.08 0.24 10.77
CA VAL A 26 -20.69 -0.17 10.96
C VAL A 26 -20.13 -0.61 9.63
N TRP A 27 -19.10 0.08 9.15
CA TRP A 27 -18.42 -0.28 7.91
C TRP A 27 -17.02 -0.76 8.24
N ASN A 28 -16.55 -1.69 7.43
CA ASN A 28 -15.17 -2.13 7.50
C ASN A 28 -14.48 -1.68 6.22
N ALA A 29 -13.29 -1.13 6.40
CA ALA A 29 -12.47 -0.62 5.33
C ALA A 29 -11.07 -1.22 5.39
N VAL A 30 -10.41 -1.21 4.25
CA VAL A 30 -9.04 -1.66 4.09
C VAL A 30 -8.29 -0.55 3.34
N ILE A 31 -7.15 -0.16 3.90
CA ILE A 31 -6.23 0.81 3.28
C ILE A 31 -4.91 0.07 3.02
N PHE A 32 -4.45 0.18 1.78
CA PHE A 32 -3.11 -0.23 1.39
C PHE A 32 -2.14 0.92 1.65
N GLY A 33 -1.00 0.59 2.25
CA GLY A 33 0.03 1.58 2.52
C GLY A 33 0.58 2.19 1.23
N PRO A 34 0.76 3.53 1.17
CA PRO A 34 1.22 4.23 -0.03
C PRO A 34 2.64 3.81 -0.44
N GLU A 35 2.91 3.79 -1.75
CA GLU A 35 4.23 3.46 -2.30
C GLU A 35 5.28 4.49 -1.89
N GLY A 36 6.52 4.06 -1.63
CA GLY A 36 7.60 4.96 -1.22
C GLY A 36 7.59 5.34 0.27
N THR A 37 6.63 4.84 1.03
CA THR A 37 6.53 5.04 2.49
C THR A 37 6.95 3.77 3.24
N PRO A 38 7.31 3.84 4.53
CA PRO A 38 7.60 2.64 5.32
C PRO A 38 6.37 1.73 5.48
N PHE A 39 5.17 2.23 5.17
CA PHE A 39 3.92 1.47 5.18
C PHE A 39 3.67 0.69 3.88
N GLU A 40 4.53 0.82 2.86
CA GLU A 40 4.40 0.11 1.58
C GLU A 40 4.16 -1.39 1.79
N ASP A 41 3.31 -1.99 0.94
CA ASP A 41 2.86 -3.38 1.00
C ASP A 41 2.06 -3.75 2.28
N GLY A 42 1.82 -2.81 3.20
CA GLY A 42 0.95 -2.97 4.36
C GLY A 42 -0.53 -3.02 3.98
N THR A 43 -1.31 -3.85 4.67
CA THR A 43 -2.77 -3.94 4.49
C THR A 43 -3.48 -3.70 5.81
N PHE A 44 -3.93 -2.48 6.03
CA PHE A 44 -4.48 -2.05 7.32
C PHE A 44 -6.00 -2.09 7.30
N LYS A 45 -6.60 -2.73 8.31
CA LYS A 45 -8.04 -2.81 8.48
C LYS A 45 -8.53 -1.68 9.39
N LEU A 46 -9.66 -1.11 9.03
CA LEU A 46 -10.32 -0.05 9.76
C LEU A 46 -11.80 -0.37 9.94
N THR A 47 -12.38 0.14 11.00
CA THR A 47 -13.81 0.18 11.24
C THR A 47 -14.26 1.62 11.26
N ILE A 48 -15.38 1.89 10.57
CA ILE A 48 -16.04 3.19 10.53
C ILE A 48 -17.41 3.01 11.17
N GLU A 49 -17.68 3.76 12.23
CA GLU A 49 -18.93 3.73 12.97
C GLU A 49 -19.68 5.03 12.74
N PHE A 50 -20.86 4.91 12.13
CA PHE A 50 -21.78 5.99 11.87
C PHE A 50 -22.77 6.12 13.03
N THR A 51 -23.15 7.36 13.34
CA THR A 51 -24.23 7.68 14.29
C THR A 51 -25.47 8.14 13.53
N GLU A 52 -26.62 8.21 14.20
CA GLU A 52 -27.87 8.74 13.62
C GLU A 52 -27.76 10.22 13.22
N GLU A 53 -26.73 10.92 13.71
CA GLU A 53 -26.46 12.32 13.40
C GLU A 53 -25.63 12.50 12.11
N TYR A 54 -25.20 11.41 11.46
CA TYR A 54 -24.50 11.50 10.17
C TYR A 54 -25.46 11.99 9.05
N PRO A 55 -25.05 12.94 8.18
CA PRO A 55 -23.70 13.50 8.00
C PRO A 55 -23.42 14.80 8.76
N ASN A 56 -24.31 15.26 9.65
CA ASN A 56 -24.07 16.48 10.43
C ASN A 56 -22.89 16.33 11.40
N LYS A 57 -22.73 15.14 11.99
CA LYS A 57 -21.54 14.75 12.75
C LYS A 57 -20.65 13.77 11.97
N PRO A 58 -19.31 13.85 12.15
CA PRO A 58 -18.38 12.91 11.53
C PRO A 58 -18.60 11.49 12.08
N PRO A 59 -18.35 10.45 11.27
CA PRO A 59 -18.28 9.09 11.78
C PRO A 59 -16.98 8.88 12.60
N THR A 60 -17.01 7.92 13.52
CA THR A 60 -15.82 7.53 14.27
C THR A 60 -15.04 6.49 13.46
N VAL A 61 -13.76 6.75 13.19
CA VAL A 61 -12.88 5.82 12.46
C VAL A 61 -11.79 5.29 13.37
N ARG A 62 -11.59 3.97 13.37
CA ARG A 62 -10.54 3.30 14.16
C ARG A 62 -9.84 2.23 13.33
N PHE A 63 -8.53 2.10 13.53
CA PHE A 63 -7.78 0.97 13.03
C PHE A 63 -8.07 -0.28 13.87
N VAL A 64 -8.43 -1.37 13.19
CA VAL A 64 -8.54 -2.72 13.78
C VAL A 64 -7.16 -3.37 13.82
N SER A 65 -6.38 -3.16 12.76
CA SER A 65 -4.98 -3.58 12.72
C SER A 65 -4.16 -2.76 13.72
N LYS A 66 -3.18 -3.39 14.36
CA LYS A 66 -2.23 -2.66 15.20
C LYS A 66 -1.49 -1.64 14.34
N MET A 67 -1.35 -0.42 14.84
CA MET A 67 -0.68 0.68 14.11
C MET A 67 0.43 1.30 14.94
N PHE A 68 1.47 1.79 14.25
CA PHE A 68 2.52 2.60 14.82
C PHE A 68 2.71 3.85 13.96
N HIS A 69 2.02 4.93 14.30
CA HIS A 69 2.00 6.17 13.52
C HIS A 69 1.86 7.38 14.46
N PRO A 70 2.50 8.54 14.19
CA PRO A 70 2.42 9.73 15.04
C PRO A 70 0.99 10.21 15.32
N ASN A 71 0.07 10.08 14.37
CA ASN A 71 -1.33 10.53 14.51
C ASN A 71 -2.35 9.42 14.81
N VAL A 72 -1.88 8.22 15.19
CA VAL A 72 -2.76 7.11 15.59
C VAL A 72 -2.51 6.73 17.04
N TYR A 73 -3.58 6.69 17.83
CA TYR A 73 -3.56 6.31 19.24
C TYR A 73 -3.37 4.79 19.41
N ALA A 74 -3.02 4.37 20.62
CA ALA A 74 -2.79 2.95 20.94
C ALA A 74 -4.05 2.07 20.83
N ASP A 75 -5.24 2.68 20.96
CA ASP A 75 -6.55 2.05 20.78
C ASP A 75 -6.99 1.98 19.30
N GLY A 76 -6.18 2.53 18.38
CA GLY A 76 -6.46 2.61 16.95
C GLY A 76 -7.25 3.85 16.53
N SER A 77 -7.64 4.73 17.45
CA SER A 77 -8.30 5.99 17.12
C SER A 77 -7.36 6.92 16.32
N ILE A 78 -7.91 7.68 15.39
CA ILE A 78 -7.13 8.53 14.46
C ILE A 78 -7.33 10.00 14.83
N CYS A 79 -6.24 10.73 15.00
CA CYS A 79 -6.28 12.18 15.15
C CYS A 79 -6.18 12.84 13.76
N LEU A 80 -7.33 13.11 13.15
CA LEU A 80 -7.44 13.78 11.86
C LEU A 80 -8.46 14.93 11.97
N ASP A 81 -8.07 16.12 11.52
CA ASP A 81 -8.85 17.34 11.69
C ASP A 81 -10.19 17.34 10.94
N ILE A 82 -10.27 16.72 9.76
CA ILE A 82 -11.54 16.56 9.03
C ILE A 82 -12.54 15.72 9.82
N LEU A 83 -12.10 14.85 10.74
CA LEU A 83 -12.98 14.07 11.63
C LEU A 83 -13.30 14.81 12.94
N GLN A 84 -12.83 16.05 13.09
CA GLN A 84 -13.00 16.87 14.29
C GLN A 84 -13.61 18.24 13.92
N ASN A 85 -12.84 19.31 14.04
CA ASN A 85 -13.27 20.68 13.86
C ASN A 85 -13.38 21.11 12.39
N ARG A 86 -12.79 20.37 11.44
CA ARG A 86 -12.87 20.64 10.00
C ARG A 86 -13.86 19.74 9.26
N TRP A 87 -14.75 19.06 9.98
CA TRP A 87 -15.78 18.21 9.38
C TRP A 87 -16.78 19.03 8.55
N SER A 88 -17.13 18.49 7.39
CA SER A 88 -18.19 18.98 6.53
C SER A 88 -19.06 17.82 6.08
N PRO A 89 -20.40 17.95 6.08
CA PRO A 89 -21.33 16.93 5.55
C PRO A 89 -21.11 16.58 4.08
N THR A 90 -20.27 17.33 3.37
CA THR A 90 -19.87 17.08 1.98
C THR A 90 -18.83 15.96 1.84
N TYR A 91 -18.21 15.50 2.93
CA TYR A 91 -17.21 14.44 2.88
C TYR A 91 -17.86 13.06 2.77
N ASP A 92 -17.53 12.37 1.67
CA ASP A 92 -17.89 10.97 1.45
C ASP A 92 -16.88 10.02 2.11
N VAL A 93 -17.27 8.76 2.31
CA VAL A 93 -16.41 7.71 2.87
C VAL A 93 -15.11 7.55 2.08
N SER A 94 -15.18 7.64 0.74
CA SER A 94 -13.99 7.61 -0.12
C SER A 94 -13.00 8.73 0.20
N SER A 95 -13.51 9.95 0.46
CA SER A 95 -12.67 11.10 0.80
C SER A 95 -12.01 10.91 2.17
N ILE A 96 -12.75 10.38 3.16
CA ILE A 96 -12.21 10.06 4.49
C ILE A 96 -11.07 9.04 4.39
N LEU A 97 -11.29 7.94 3.66
CA LEU A 97 -10.28 6.88 3.50
C LEU A 97 -9.04 7.39 2.75
N THR A 98 -9.24 8.22 1.73
CA THR A 98 -8.14 8.84 0.97
C THR A 98 -7.33 9.77 1.87
N SER A 99 -7.98 10.60 2.70
CA SER A 99 -7.28 11.46 3.65
C SER A 99 -6.50 10.68 4.71
N ILE A 100 -7.01 9.53 5.16
CA ILE A 100 -6.27 8.64 6.07
C ILE A 100 -5.07 8.01 5.35
N GLN A 101 -5.19 7.64 4.07
CA GLN A 101 -4.07 7.14 3.28
C GLN A 101 -2.98 8.21 3.12
N SER A 102 -3.34 9.46 2.81
CA SER A 102 -2.39 10.58 2.74
C SER A 102 -1.72 10.86 4.10
N LEU A 103 -2.45 10.69 5.21
CA LEU A 103 -1.88 10.85 6.56
C LEU A 103 -0.74 9.86 6.84
N LEU A 104 -0.75 8.66 6.22
CA LEU A 104 0.34 7.67 6.38
C LEU A 104 1.63 8.10 5.67
N ASP A 105 1.52 8.92 4.63
CA ASP A 105 2.67 9.47 3.89
C ASP A 105 3.21 10.73 4.59
N GLU A 106 2.32 11.66 4.94
CA GLU A 106 2.65 12.92 5.59
C GLU A 106 2.05 13.02 7.01
N PRO A 107 2.77 12.53 8.05
CA PRO A 107 2.30 12.66 9.42
C PRO A 107 2.24 14.12 9.86
N ASN A 108 1.16 14.52 10.54
CA ASN A 108 1.00 15.87 11.05
C ASN A 108 1.82 16.07 12.34
N PRO A 109 2.84 16.97 12.35
CA PRO A 109 3.72 17.16 13.49
C PRO A 109 3.12 18.02 14.60
N ASN A 110 2.03 18.76 14.34
CA ASN A 110 1.53 19.78 15.26
C ASN A 110 0.83 19.20 16.51
N SER A 111 0.37 17.95 16.46
CA SER A 111 -0.30 17.27 17.58
C SER A 111 -0.19 15.75 17.44
N PRO A 112 0.94 15.15 17.88
CA PRO A 112 1.11 13.71 17.81
C PRO A 112 0.22 13.00 18.83
N ALA A 113 -0.67 12.12 18.35
CA ALA A 113 -1.43 11.18 19.18
C ALA A 113 -0.52 10.15 19.85
N ASN A 114 0.59 9.81 19.20
CA ASN A 114 1.60 8.90 19.70
C ASN A 114 2.96 9.63 19.77
N SER A 115 3.28 10.12 20.97
CA SER A 115 4.53 10.83 21.25
C SER A 115 5.77 9.99 20.96
N GLN A 116 5.73 8.68 21.23
CA GLN A 116 6.84 7.78 20.94
C GLN A 116 7.09 7.63 19.44
N ALA A 117 6.04 7.48 18.64
CA ALA A 117 6.16 7.41 17.20
C ALA A 117 6.68 8.73 16.62
N ALA A 118 6.19 9.87 17.12
CA ALA A 118 6.65 11.20 16.70
C ALA A 118 8.12 11.45 17.04
N GLN A 119 8.55 11.10 18.25
CA GLN A 119 9.94 11.24 18.67
C GLN A 119 10.86 10.38 17.79
N LEU A 120 10.53 9.10 17.58
CA LEU A 120 11.33 8.24 16.71
C LEU A 120 11.33 8.72 15.27
N TYR A 121 10.23 9.28 14.77
CA TYR A 121 10.18 9.84 13.42
C TYR A 121 11.17 11.01 13.24
N GLN A 122 11.33 11.85 14.26
CA GLN A 122 12.22 13.02 14.23
C GLN A 122 13.68 12.68 14.57
N GLU A 123 13.92 11.91 15.63
CA GLU A 123 15.26 11.66 16.17
C GLU A 123 15.92 10.41 15.58
N ASN A 124 15.15 9.39 15.22
CA ASN A 124 15.68 8.10 14.77
C ASN A 124 14.79 7.41 13.73
N LYS A 125 14.79 7.97 12.52
CA LYS A 125 14.00 7.46 11.40
C LYS A 125 14.25 5.97 11.11
N ARG A 126 15.47 5.48 11.31
CA ARG A 126 15.82 4.07 11.10
C ARG A 126 15.08 3.12 12.05
N GLU A 127 14.99 3.48 13.33
CA GLU A 127 14.25 2.68 14.31
C GLU A 127 12.73 2.81 14.09
N TYR A 128 12.25 3.99 13.68
CA TYR A 128 10.86 4.19 13.26
C TYR A 128 10.48 3.24 12.12
N GLU A 129 11.25 3.24 11.02
CA GLU A 129 11.01 2.38 9.84
C GLU A 129 11.04 0.89 10.21
N LYS A 130 11.94 0.49 11.11
CA LYS A 130 12.01 -0.90 11.60
C LYS A 130 10.74 -1.30 12.35
N ARG A 131 10.20 -0.43 13.21
CA ARG A 131 8.94 -0.68 13.93
C ARG A 131 7.76 -0.72 12.96
N VAL A 132 7.68 0.21 12.03
CA VAL A 132 6.63 0.22 11.01
C VAL A 132 6.68 -1.04 10.15
N SER A 133 7.87 -1.49 9.74
CA SER A 133 8.05 -2.74 8.98
C SER A 133 7.49 -3.96 9.74
N ALA A 134 7.70 -4.03 11.05
CA ALA A 134 7.14 -5.10 11.88
C ALA A 134 5.61 -5.07 11.92
N ILE A 135 5.02 -3.87 11.90
CA ILE A 135 3.56 -3.68 11.83
C ILE A 135 3.01 -4.09 10.46
N VAL A 136 3.69 -3.72 9.37
CA VAL A 136 3.36 -4.16 8.00
C VAL A 136 3.32 -5.68 7.92
N GLU A 137 4.34 -6.37 8.45
CA GLU A 137 4.37 -7.84 8.47
C GLU A 137 3.25 -8.46 9.34
N GLN A 138 2.87 -7.80 10.43
CA GLN A 138 1.74 -8.24 11.28
C GLN A 138 0.41 -8.11 10.55
N SER A 139 0.22 -7.03 9.77
CA SER A 139 -1.00 -6.79 9.01
C SER A 139 -1.36 -7.96 8.07
N TRP A 140 -0.36 -8.66 7.55
CA TRP A 140 -0.55 -9.84 6.70
C TRP A 140 -1.07 -11.07 7.45
N ARG A 141 -0.71 -11.21 8.73
CA ARG A 141 -1.18 -12.33 9.56
C ARG A 141 -2.65 -12.16 9.91
N ASP A 142 -3.06 -10.92 10.19
CA ASP A 142 -4.44 -10.59 10.54
C ASP A 142 -5.42 -10.81 9.38
N LEU A 143 -4.92 -10.83 8.13
CA LEU A 143 -5.71 -11.22 6.96
C LEU A 143 -6.08 -12.72 6.96
N SER A 144 -5.22 -13.58 7.52
CA SER A 144 -5.43 -15.03 7.52
C SER A 144 -6.42 -15.51 8.58
N SER A 145 -6.59 -14.76 9.68
CA SER A 145 -7.45 -15.16 10.81
C SER A 145 -8.93 -14.78 10.64
N SER A 146 -9.26 -13.96 9.63
CA SER A 146 -10.60 -13.40 9.42
C SER A 146 -11.20 -13.83 8.08
N GLU A 147 -11.15 -15.15 7.81
CA GLU A 147 -11.81 -15.80 6.68
C GLU A 147 -13.36 -15.78 6.74
N SER A 148 -13.97 -14.99 7.63
CA SER A 148 -15.41 -14.72 7.63
C SER A 148 -15.85 -13.69 6.57
N TRP A 149 -14.91 -12.94 5.95
CA TRP A 149 -15.18 -11.89 4.94
C TRP A 149 -15.52 -12.39 3.53
N HIS A 150 -15.64 -13.71 3.31
CA HIS A 150 -15.66 -14.29 1.96
C HIS A 150 -16.82 -15.26 1.72
N ARG A 151 -18.07 -14.84 2.00
CA ARG A 151 -19.24 -15.65 1.61
C ARG A 151 -20.21 -15.06 0.59
N ARG A 152 -20.04 -13.84 0.08
CA ARG A 152 -20.82 -13.42 -1.11
C ARG A 152 -20.16 -12.32 -1.93
N SER A 153 -19.91 -12.68 -3.20
CA SER A 153 -19.50 -11.86 -4.35
C SER A 153 -17.99 -11.54 -4.49
N ARG A 154 -17.38 -12.14 -5.52
CA ARG A 154 -16.03 -11.91 -6.09
C ARG A 154 -14.82 -12.61 -5.42
N LYS A 155 -14.83 -13.94 -5.38
CA LYS A 155 -13.59 -14.75 -5.14
C LYS A 155 -12.56 -14.71 -6.29
N HIS A 156 -12.83 -14.09 -7.44
CA HIS A 156 -11.97 -14.26 -8.62
C HIS A 156 -11.05 -13.08 -8.98
N LEU A 157 -11.26 -11.88 -8.42
CA LEU A 157 -10.45 -10.70 -8.79
C LEU A 157 -9.41 -10.33 -7.70
N TYR A 158 -9.83 -10.25 -6.43
CA TYR A 158 -9.00 -9.72 -5.34
C TYR A 158 -7.83 -10.64 -4.92
N LEU A 159 -8.06 -11.95 -4.87
CA LEU A 159 -7.04 -12.94 -4.48
C LEU A 159 -6.03 -13.25 -5.60
N THR A 160 -6.43 -13.07 -6.86
CA THR A 160 -5.60 -13.34 -8.03
C THR A 160 -4.58 -12.21 -8.20
N GLU A 161 -5.01 -10.95 -8.07
CA GLU A 161 -4.12 -9.80 -8.15
C GLU A 161 -3.12 -9.76 -6.98
N ILE A 162 -3.55 -9.94 -5.73
CA ILE A 162 -2.65 -9.91 -4.56
C ILE A 162 -1.64 -11.07 -4.58
N LYS A 163 -2.05 -12.29 -4.95
CA LYS A 163 -1.09 -13.40 -5.12
C LYS A 163 -0.15 -13.15 -6.29
N MET A 164 -0.62 -12.63 -7.42
CA MET A 164 0.22 -12.36 -8.60
C MET A 164 1.23 -11.24 -8.35
N THR A 165 0.86 -10.16 -7.66
CA THR A 165 1.78 -9.08 -7.29
C THR A 165 2.81 -9.53 -6.25
N HIS A 166 2.41 -10.27 -5.20
CA HIS A 166 3.36 -10.84 -4.24
C HIS A 166 4.28 -11.92 -4.84
N LEU A 167 3.77 -12.80 -5.71
CA LEU A 167 4.59 -13.79 -6.43
C LEU A 167 5.55 -13.13 -7.42
N SER A 168 5.10 -12.08 -8.12
CA SER A 168 5.93 -11.28 -9.03
C SER A 168 7.03 -10.52 -8.29
N LYS A 169 6.71 -9.83 -7.17
CA LYS A 169 7.68 -9.12 -6.33
C LYS A 169 8.66 -10.11 -5.64
N LYS A 170 8.20 -11.27 -5.15
CA LYS A 170 9.11 -12.33 -4.63
C LYS A 170 10.03 -12.89 -5.71
N LYS A 171 9.54 -13.13 -6.94
CA LYS A 171 10.38 -13.56 -8.07
C LYS A 171 11.39 -12.49 -8.49
N LYS A 172 11.01 -11.20 -8.51
CA LYS A 172 11.94 -10.07 -8.76
C LYS A 172 12.99 -9.92 -7.66
N LYS A 173 12.60 -10.00 -6.38
CA LYS A 173 13.52 -9.94 -5.22
C LYS A 173 14.48 -11.13 -5.20
N LYS A 174 14.00 -12.34 -5.57
CA LYS A 174 14.83 -13.55 -5.70
C LYS A 174 15.78 -13.48 -6.91
N ARG A 175 15.35 -12.92 -8.05
CA ARG A 175 16.23 -12.66 -9.21
C ARG A 175 17.32 -11.62 -8.91
N LYS A 176 16.99 -10.50 -8.25
CA LYS A 176 18.00 -9.51 -7.81
C LYS A 176 19.00 -10.10 -6.81
N LYS A 177 18.54 -10.96 -5.90
CA LYS A 177 19.41 -11.67 -4.95
C LYS A 177 20.29 -12.72 -5.64
N ILE A 178 19.83 -13.38 -6.71
CA ILE A 178 20.67 -14.32 -7.49
C ILE A 178 21.72 -13.58 -8.33
N LEU A 179 21.37 -12.44 -8.94
CA LEU A 179 22.29 -11.63 -9.74
C LEU A 179 23.41 -10.95 -8.94
N GLN A 180 23.26 -10.81 -7.62
CA GLN A 180 24.30 -10.23 -6.75
C GLN A 180 25.27 -11.27 -6.17
N TYR A 181 24.97 -12.56 -6.30
CA TYR A 181 25.82 -13.67 -5.85
C TYR A 181 26.47 -14.46 -7.00
N ILE A 182 26.29 -14.01 -8.25
CA ILE A 182 27.00 -14.54 -9.42
C ILE A 182 27.95 -13.46 -9.97
N CYS A 183 29.00 -13.19 -9.20
CA CYS A 183 30.37 -12.92 -9.66
C CYS A 183 31.18 -12.67 -8.38
N PRO A 184 32.25 -13.44 -8.12
CA PRO A 184 33.51 -13.11 -8.78
C PRO A 184 34.43 -14.32 -9.10
N LEU A 185 35.37 -14.07 -10.02
CA LEU A 185 36.67 -14.75 -10.21
C LEU A 185 36.72 -16.03 -11.07
N THR A 186 37.09 -15.85 -12.34
CA THR A 186 38.33 -16.48 -12.84
C THR A 186 39.09 -15.48 -13.71
N VAL A 187 40.24 -15.05 -13.21
CA VAL A 187 41.26 -14.22 -13.85
C VAL A 187 42.29 -15.15 -14.48
N ALA A 188 42.72 -14.92 -15.73
CA ALA A 188 44.14 -14.87 -16.15
C ALA A 188 44.40 -15.10 -17.66
N LYS A 189 45.11 -14.12 -18.26
CA LYS A 189 46.27 -14.21 -19.18
C LYS A 189 46.18 -14.94 -20.53
N PHE A 190 46.38 -14.21 -21.64
CA PHE A 190 47.54 -14.26 -22.57
C PHE A 190 47.28 -13.28 -23.75
N VAL A 191 47.97 -12.13 -23.84
CA VAL A 191 49.09 -11.76 -24.75
C VAL A 191 48.74 -11.61 -26.24
N CYS A 192 49.18 -10.46 -26.77
CA CYS A 192 49.15 -9.91 -28.13
C CYS A 192 50.04 -10.64 -29.15
N CYS A 193 49.58 -10.85 -30.40
CA CYS A 193 50.34 -10.63 -31.66
C CYS A 193 49.53 -10.95 -32.95
N CYS A 194 49.40 -9.93 -33.81
CA CYS A 194 49.69 -9.88 -35.27
C CYS A 194 49.20 -10.94 -36.29
N VAL A 195 48.59 -10.41 -37.39
CA VAL A 195 48.45 -10.87 -38.82
C VAL A 195 47.62 -12.16 -39.04
N VAL A 196 46.63 -12.27 -39.95
CA VAL A 196 46.53 -11.89 -41.37
C VAL A 196 45.06 -11.76 -41.82
N ALA A 197 44.85 -10.78 -42.70
CA ALA A 197 43.74 -10.48 -43.64
C ALA A 197 42.60 -11.50 -43.88
N PHE A 198 41.37 -10.99 -44.02
CA PHE A 198 40.66 -10.84 -45.31
C PHE A 198 39.32 -10.05 -45.12
N THR A 199 39.11 -9.03 -45.95
CA THR A 199 37.84 -8.29 -46.17
C THR A 199 37.09 -8.89 -47.39
N PRO A 200 36.01 -8.30 -47.94
CA PRO A 200 34.67 -7.97 -47.38
C PRO A 200 33.50 -8.46 -48.31
N ALA A 201 32.25 -8.56 -47.82
CA ALA A 201 31.04 -8.34 -48.64
C ALA A 201 29.74 -8.25 -47.81
N GLU A 202 29.17 -7.04 -47.81
CA GLU A 202 27.74 -6.69 -47.87
C GLU A 202 26.79 -6.97 -46.68
N CYS A 203 26.64 -5.92 -45.84
CA CYS A 203 25.36 -5.43 -45.33
C CYS A 203 24.39 -5.14 -46.48
N TYR A 204 23.08 -5.43 -46.36
CA TYR A 204 22.01 -4.48 -46.70
C TYR A 204 20.65 -4.90 -46.08
N CYS A 205 20.06 -3.93 -45.36
CA CYS A 205 18.68 -3.88 -44.87
C CYS A 205 17.66 -4.02 -46.00
N TRP A 206 16.58 -4.76 -45.79
CA TRP A 206 15.28 -4.49 -46.42
C TRP A 206 14.17 -4.47 -45.36
N ALA A 207 13.77 -3.25 -44.99
CA ALA A 207 12.47 -2.93 -44.44
C ALA A 207 11.52 -2.61 -45.61
N ILE A 208 10.38 -3.29 -45.70
CA ILE A 208 9.19 -3.03 -46.53
C ILE A 208 8.03 -3.65 -45.74
N ALA A 209 6.85 -3.08 -45.49
CA ALA A 209 5.92 -2.19 -46.22
C ALA A 209 4.92 -1.60 -45.17
N SER A 210 4.08 -0.56 -45.33
CA SER A 210 3.70 0.39 -46.39
C SER A 210 2.93 1.54 -45.68
N VAL A 211 3.29 2.82 -45.88
CA VAL A 211 2.58 3.87 -46.66
C VAL A 211 1.13 4.17 -46.25
N CYS A 212 0.94 5.24 -45.46
CA CYS A 212 0.26 6.51 -45.79
C CYS A 212 0.54 7.53 -44.68
#